data_AF-A0A517U6S7-F1
#
_entry.id   AF-A0A517U6S7-F1
#
_cell.length_a   1.000
_cell.length_b   1.000
_cell.length_c   1.000
_cell.angle_alpha   90.00
_cell.angle_beta   90.00
_cell.angle_gamma   90.00
#
_symmetry.space_group_name_H-M   'P 1'
#
loop_
_entity.id
_entity.type
_entity.pdbx_description
1 polymer ?
#
loop_
_entity_poly.entity_id
_entity_poly.type
_entity_poly.pdbx_seq_one_letter_code
_entity_poly.pdbx_strand_id
1 'polypeptide(L)'
;MTIPLRLIKLDHGFGRGVNLMKERAMSIHVEIPEPLAEKVARAAQSQGKSAETVVLEAVASQLDPLGRLNAALAPIRTAFQASGLTEDEAVELFEAEKHALRRERAAAEK
;
A
#
# COMPACT_ATOMS: atom_id res chain seq x y z
N MET A 1 18.73 -19.34 2.93
CA MET A 1 17.71 -20.36 2.58
C MET A 1 16.71 -19.70 1.63
N THR A 2 16.49 -20.26 0.43
CA THR A 2 15.76 -19.61 -0.67
C THR A 2 14.33 -20.14 -0.72
N ILE A 3 13.32 -19.26 -0.73
CA ILE A 3 11.89 -19.65 -0.75
C ILE A 3 11.18 -18.99 -1.95
N PRO A 4 10.79 -19.76 -2.98
CA PRO A 4 10.15 -19.23 -4.18
C PRO A 4 8.64 -19.03 -3.99
N LEU A 5 8.17 -17.83 -3.67
CA LEU A 5 6.75 -17.52 -3.44
C LEU A 5 5.87 -17.75 -4.70
N ARG A 6 4.90 -18.67 -4.66
CA ARG A 6 3.80 -18.78 -5.65
C ARG A 6 2.48 -18.25 -5.06
N LEU A 7 1.93 -17.19 -5.66
CA LEU A 7 0.63 -16.63 -5.28
C LEU A 7 -0.52 -17.57 -5.70
N ILE A 8 -1.25 -18.16 -4.74
CA ILE A 8 -2.47 -18.94 -4.96
C ILE A 8 -3.67 -18.04 -4.66
N LYS A 9 -4.51 -17.78 -5.67
CA LYS A 9 -5.73 -16.97 -5.54
C LYS A 9 -6.72 -17.67 -4.61
N LEU A 10 -7.24 -16.97 -3.59
CA LEU A 10 -8.36 -17.41 -2.75
C LEU A 10 -9.66 -17.15 -3.52
N ASP A 11 -10.23 -18.22 -4.10
CA ASP A 11 -11.50 -18.17 -4.82
C ASP A 11 -12.65 -17.85 -3.85
N HIS A 12 -13.21 -16.65 -3.95
CA HIS A 12 -14.61 -16.40 -3.62
C HIS A 12 -15.39 -16.48 -4.93
N GLY A 13 -16.24 -17.49 -5.02
CA GLY A 13 -16.68 -18.05 -6.30
C GLY A 13 -17.62 -17.22 -7.17
N PHE A 14 -18.03 -17.92 -8.23
CA PHE A 14 -19.15 -17.65 -9.16
C PHE A 14 -18.78 -17.00 -10.50
N GLY A 15 -18.70 -17.81 -11.56
CA GLY A 15 -18.78 -17.32 -12.95
C GLY A 15 -17.92 -18.10 -13.95
N ARG A 16 -18.56 -18.99 -14.71
CA ARG A 16 -17.98 -19.66 -15.88
C ARG A 16 -17.39 -18.64 -16.85
N GLY A 17 -16.09 -18.78 -17.13
CA GLY A 17 -15.38 -17.99 -18.12
C GLY A 17 -13.94 -18.46 -18.21
N VAL A 18 -13.71 -19.47 -19.03
CA VAL A 18 -12.38 -19.98 -19.37
C VAL A 18 -11.65 -18.88 -20.14
N ASN A 19 -11.04 -17.93 -19.43
CA ASN A 19 -10.19 -16.93 -20.07
C ASN A 19 -8.73 -17.32 -19.84
N LEU A 20 -8.19 -17.87 -20.92
CA LEU A 20 -6.83 -18.32 -21.15
C LEU A 20 -5.84 -17.15 -21.16
N MET A 21 -5.93 -16.24 -20.19
CA MET A 21 -4.93 -15.21 -19.96
C MET A 21 -3.95 -15.76 -18.94
N LYS A 22 -2.90 -16.33 -19.49
CA LYS A 22 -1.60 -16.58 -18.86
C LYS A 22 -1.08 -15.25 -18.29
N GLU A 23 -1.65 -14.79 -17.17
CA GLU A 23 -1.07 -13.78 -16.31
C GLU A 23 0.37 -14.24 -16.08
N ARG A 24 1.33 -13.49 -16.61
CA ARG A 24 2.75 -13.78 -16.41
C ARG A 24 2.98 -13.79 -14.91
N ALA A 25 3.11 -14.97 -14.31
CA ALA A 25 3.42 -15.12 -12.90
C ALA A 25 4.76 -14.41 -12.65
N MET A 26 4.71 -13.19 -12.11
CA MET A 26 5.89 -12.45 -11.75
C MET A 26 6.43 -13.06 -10.47
N SER A 27 7.54 -13.80 -10.59
CA SER A 27 8.27 -14.33 -9.44
C SER A 27 9.15 -13.24 -8.87
N ILE A 28 8.98 -12.90 -7.59
CA ILE A 28 9.83 -11.95 -6.87
C ILE A 28 10.76 -12.77 -5.98
N HIS A 29 12.06 -12.55 -6.12
CA HIS A 29 13.06 -13.14 -5.23
C HIS A 29 13.28 -12.20 -4.04
N VAL A 30 13.03 -12.70 -2.82
CA VAL A 30 13.21 -11.93 -1.58
C VAL A 30 14.24 -12.63 -0.73
N GLU A 31 15.34 -11.94 -0.46
CA GLU A 31 16.34 -12.42 0.51
C GLU A 31 15.88 -12.06 1.92
N ILE A 32 15.54 -13.08 2.70
CA ILE A 32 15.07 -12.93 4.07
C ILE A 32 16.24 -13.25 5.01
N PRO A 33 16.65 -12.31 5.88
CA PRO A 33 17.66 -12.58 6.90
C PRO A 33 17.27 -13.77 7.78
N GLU A 34 18.25 -14.58 8.16
CA GLU A 34 18.07 -15.81 8.95
C GLU A 34 17.16 -15.67 10.20
N PRO A 35 17.31 -14.62 11.06
CA PRO A 35 16.42 -14.44 12.20
C PRO A 35 14.95 -14.15 11.83
N LEU A 36 14.70 -13.63 10.63
CA LEU A 36 13.35 -13.41 10.11
C LEU A 36 12.80 -14.68 9.45
N ALA A 37 13.65 -15.49 8.81
CA ALA A 37 13.28 -16.78 8.24
C ALA A 37 12.76 -17.75 9.30
N GLU A 38 13.39 -17.79 10.49
CA GLU A 38 12.89 -18.59 11.62
C GLU A 38 11.50 -18.16 12.08
N LYS A 39 11.24 -16.84 12.13
CA LYS A 39 9.93 -16.30 12.53
C LYS A 39 8.86 -16.67 11.51
N VAL A 40 9.17 -16.59 10.22
CA VAL A 40 8.28 -17.00 9.14
C VAL A 40 7.99 -18.51 9.22
N ALA A 41 9.00 -19.34 9.44
CA ALA A 41 8.83 -20.79 9.58
C ALA A 41 7.95 -21.17 10.77
N ARG A 42 8.15 -20.53 11.93
CA ARG A 42 7.29 -20.73 13.12
C ARG A 42 5.85 -20.27 12.86
N ALA A 43 5.67 -19.12 12.22
CA ALA A 43 4.34 -18.61 11.87
C ALA A 43 3.63 -19.56 10.90
N ALA A 44 4.32 -20.02 9.86
CA ALA A 44 3.82 -21.01 8.90
C ALA A 44 3.37 -22.30 9.58
N GLN A 45 4.20 -22.84 10.48
CA GLN A 45 3.87 -24.03 11.25
C GLN A 45 2.67 -23.84 12.17
N SER A 46 2.61 -22.71 12.89
CA SER A 46 1.51 -22.41 13.82
C SER A 46 0.16 -22.20 13.12
N GLN A 47 0.17 -21.73 11.87
CA GLN A 47 -1.02 -21.43 11.08
C GLN A 47 -1.40 -22.55 10.10
N GLY A 48 -0.59 -23.61 10.01
CA GLY A 48 -0.78 -24.68 9.02
C GLY A 48 -0.67 -24.19 7.57
N LYS A 49 0.08 -23.11 7.32
CA LYS A 49 0.28 -22.49 6.01
C LYS A 49 1.69 -22.73 5.50
N SER A 50 1.92 -22.55 4.20
CA SER A 50 3.28 -22.48 3.68
C SER A 50 3.96 -21.18 4.13
N ALA A 51 5.29 -21.21 4.26
CA ALA A 51 6.09 -20.01 4.50
C ALA A 51 5.81 -18.94 3.43
N GLU A 52 5.51 -19.38 2.21
CA GLU A 52 5.21 -18.49 1.11
C GLU A 52 3.94 -17.67 1.33
N THR A 53 2.85 -18.34 1.70
CA THR A 53 1.57 -17.70 1.97
C THR A 53 1.69 -16.71 3.13
N VAL A 54 2.44 -17.04 4.17
CA VAL A 54 2.65 -16.15 5.32
C VAL A 54 3.37 -14.85 4.92
N VAL A 55 4.42 -14.95 4.10
CA VAL A 55 5.14 -13.76 3.62
C VAL A 55 4.25 -12.92 2.71
N LEU A 56 3.49 -13.55 1.81
CA LEU A 56 2.59 -12.85 0.91
C LEU A 56 1.47 -12.11 1.66
N GLU A 57 0.85 -12.75 2.64
CA GLU A 57 -0.17 -12.13 3.49
C GLU A 57 0.41 -10.95 4.29
N ALA A 58 1.62 -11.11 4.84
CA ALA A 58 2.29 -10.05 5.57
C ALA A 58 2.58 -8.83 4.67
N VAL A 59 3.12 -9.05 3.47
CA VAL A 59 3.37 -7.99 2.49
C VAL A 59 2.06 -7.34 2.03
N ALA A 60 1.03 -8.14 1.70
CA ALA A 60 -0.28 -7.64 1.30
C ALA A 60 -0.90 -6.76 2.39
N SER A 61 -0.78 -7.15 3.66
CA SER A 61 -1.31 -6.37 4.79
C SER A 61 -0.63 -5.02 4.96
N GLN A 62 0.64 -4.88 4.54
CA GLN A 62 1.35 -3.61 4.55
C GLN A 62 1.04 -2.75 3.32
N LEU A 63 0.84 -3.38 2.16
CA LEU A 63 0.59 -2.67 0.91
C LEU A 63 -0.86 -2.19 0.74
N ASP A 64 -1.83 -2.93 1.28
CA ASP A 64 -3.25 -2.60 1.13
C ASP A 64 -3.62 -1.20 1.70
N PRO A 65 -3.17 -0.79 2.90
CA PRO A 65 -3.38 0.58 3.39
C PRO A 65 -2.76 1.66 2.48
N LEU A 66 -1.57 1.41 1.95
CA LEU A 66 -0.87 2.35 1.06
C LEU A 66 -1.57 2.47 -0.30
N GLY A 67 -2.08 1.35 -0.83
CA GLY A 67 -2.88 1.35 -2.05
C GLY A 67 -4.17 2.15 -1.89
N ARG A 68 -4.89 1.95 -0.77
CA ARG A 68 -6.10 2.70 -0.44
C ARG A 68 -5.83 4.19 -0.25
N LEU A 69 -4.77 4.53 0.48
CA LEU A 69 -4.36 5.92 0.67
C LEU A 69 -4.01 6.58 -0.66
N ASN A 70 -3.24 5.90 -1.51
CA ASN A 70 -2.90 6.42 -2.83
C ASN A 70 -4.13 6.62 -3.71
N ALA A 71 -5.11 5.70 -3.69
CA ALA A 71 -6.37 5.86 -4.41
C ALA A 71 -7.18 7.05 -3.88
N ALA A 72 -7.25 7.23 -2.55
CA ALA A 72 -7.93 8.36 -1.93
C ALA A 72 -7.27 9.72 -2.26
N LEU A 73 -5.93 9.75 -2.39
CA LEU A 73 -5.17 10.96 -2.73
C LEU A 73 -5.08 11.21 -4.24
N ALA A 74 -5.44 10.26 -5.09
CA ALA A 74 -5.33 10.40 -6.55
C ALA A 74 -6.04 11.65 -7.10
N PRO A 75 -7.28 11.99 -6.68
CA PRO A 75 -7.95 13.20 -7.16
C PRO A 75 -7.19 14.48 -6.78
N ILE A 76 -6.61 14.52 -5.57
CA ILE A 76 -5.83 15.67 -5.09
C ILE A 76 -4.56 15.82 -5.92
N ARG A 77 -3.86 14.72 -6.19
CA ARG A 77 -2.65 14.75 -7.05
C ARG A 77 -2.98 15.23 -8.47
N THR A 78 -4.09 14.76 -9.04
CA THR A 78 -4.55 15.23 -10.35
C THR A 78 -4.89 16.72 -10.34
N ALA A 79 -5.61 17.19 -9.31
CA ALA A 79 -5.93 18.61 -9.16
C ALA A 79 -4.67 19.47 -8.97
N PHE A 80 -3.71 18.98 -8.20
CA PHE A 80 -2.42 19.65 -8.00
C PHE A 80 -1.64 19.74 -9.30
N GLN A 81 -1.53 18.64 -10.06
CA GLN A 81 -0.88 18.66 -11.38
C GLN A 81 -1.58 19.61 -12.36
N ALA A 82 -2.92 19.64 -12.34
CA ALA A 82 -3.71 20.55 -13.17
C ALA A 82 -3.57 22.03 -12.76
N SER A 83 -3.24 22.31 -11.50
CA SER A 83 -3.05 23.67 -11.01
C SER A 83 -1.82 24.35 -11.61
N GLY A 84 -0.85 23.57 -12.11
CA GLY A 84 0.41 24.08 -12.65
C GLY A 84 1.32 24.70 -11.59
N LEU A 85 0.95 24.64 -10.30
CA LEU A 85 1.77 25.10 -9.20
C LEU A 85 2.96 24.19 -9.00
N THR A 86 4.10 24.79 -8.70
CA THR A 86 5.24 24.07 -8.15
C THR A 86 4.96 23.65 -6.70
N GLU A 87 5.71 22.68 -6.20
CA GLU A 87 5.56 22.21 -4.82
C GLU A 87 5.82 23.34 -3.82
N ASP A 88 6.84 24.16 -4.07
CA ASP A 88 7.20 25.30 -3.21
C ASP A 88 6.06 26.34 -3.17
N GLU A 89 5.46 26.69 -4.30
CA GLU A 89 4.32 27.62 -4.36
C GLU A 89 3.09 27.08 -3.63
N ALA A 90 2.83 25.77 -3.72
CA ALA A 90 1.75 25.13 -2.96
C ALA A 90 1.98 25.20 -1.45
N VAL A 91 3.23 25.00 -1.01
CA VAL A 91 3.61 25.11 0.40
C VAL A 91 3.43 26.53 0.91
N GLU A 92 3.86 27.54 0.15
CA GLU A 92 3.68 28.94 0.53
C GLU A 92 2.20 29.33 0.67
N LEU A 93 1.35 28.89 -0.27
CA LEU A 93 -0.10 29.08 -0.20
C LEU A 93 -0.71 28.42 1.04
N PHE A 94 -0.29 27.18 1.33
CA PHE A 94 -0.77 26.46 2.50
C PHE A 94 -0.37 27.13 3.81
N GLU A 95 0.87 27.62 3.90
CA GLU A 95 1.37 28.35 5.06
C GLU A 95 0.62 29.68 5.25
N ALA A 96 0.39 30.43 4.16
CA ALA A 96 -0.38 31.67 4.20
C ALA A 96 -1.81 31.45 4.71
N GLU A 97 -2.50 30.40 4.22
CA GLU A 97 -3.84 30.04 4.62
C GLU A 97 -3.90 29.58 6.09
N LYS A 98 -2.93 28.76 6.52
CA LYS A 98 -2.79 28.35 7.92
C LYS A 98 -2.63 29.56 8.84
N HIS A 99 -1.85 30.55 8.45
CA HIS A 99 -1.70 31.78 9.21
C HIS A 99 -2.98 32.64 9.23
N ALA A 100 -3.74 32.68 8.13
CA ALA A 100 -5.03 33.35 8.08
C ALA A 100 -6.04 32.73 9.06
N LEU A 101 -6.18 31.40 9.03
CA LEU A 101 -7.08 30.66 9.94
C LEU A 101 -6.72 30.89 11.43
N ARG A 102 -5.43 30.97 11.75
CA ARG A 102 -4.98 31.27 13.13
C ARG A 102 -5.40 32.68 13.57
N ARG A 103 -5.30 33.67 12.69
CA ARG A 103 -5.73 35.05 12.98
C ARG A 103 -7.23 35.13 13.17
N GLU A 104 -8.01 34.45 12.34
CA GLU A 104 -9.47 34.39 12.46
C GLU A 104 -9.91 33.78 13.79
N ARG A 105 -9.30 32.66 14.20
CA ARG A 105 -9.58 32.04 15.51
C ARG A 105 -9.24 32.97 16.68
N ALA A 106 -8.08 33.63 16.64
CA ALA A 106 -7.67 34.56 17.68
C ALA A 106 -8.56 35.83 17.73
N ALA A 107 -9.17 36.21 16.61
CA ALA A 107 -10.13 37.31 16.55
C ALA A 107 -11.53 36.91 17.06
N ALA A 108 -11.93 35.64 16.87
CA ALA A 108 -13.22 35.11 17.33
C ALA A 108 -13.28 34.84 18.84
N GLU A 109 -12.13 34.73 19.51
CA GLU A 109 -12.01 34.50 20.96
C GLU A 109 -11.96 35.80 21.80
N LYS A 110 -12.06 36.98 21.18
CA LYS A 110 -12.14 38.30 21.83
C LYS A 110 -13.55 38.87 21.79
#